data_AF-A0A2M7VEU1-F1
#
_entry.id   AF-A0A2M7VEU1-F1
#
_cell.length_a   1.000
_cell.length_b   1.000
_cell.length_c   1.000
_cell.angle_alpha   90.00
_cell.angle_beta   90.00
_cell.angle_gamma   90.00
#
_symmetry.space_group_name_H-M   'P 1'
#
loop_
_entity.id
_entity.type
_entity.pdbx_description
1 polymer ?
#
loop_
_entity_poly.entity_id
_entity_poly.type
_entity_poly.pdbx_seq_one_letter_code
_entity_poly.pdbx_strand_id
1 'polypeptide(L)'
;MVPKSAKLKHYLIFNKLIHNLQETKMFYFLTLILALCLCYLLIIIVDKLTKTKPIQSLLNRDPKMSGLVIKNTAGLVIILFLFVAVSPIYFEYTNSFDSKIVLYSSDGKATIHGWPGVFCWESKDRFYNVMGTMRYSHAFQPISENPKLRKYRYSFSVAITNPIVFYNKYDKIIDSCTTQAVLNESKQQAMVWNIVEYYLYEFEEKFGKDVVQLYNPKSLVMQKQFKKLLETYINKIFSTDGVTITFHNFNLEMLQ
;
A
#
# COMPACT_ATOMS: atom_id res chain seq x y z
N MET A 1 23.66 -19.35 17.24
CA MET A 1 22.58 -18.34 17.35
C MET A 1 22.28 -17.81 15.96
N VAL A 2 21.05 -17.98 15.46
CA VAL A 2 20.64 -17.42 14.16
C VAL A 2 20.58 -15.89 14.28
N PRO A 3 21.16 -15.11 13.34
CA PRO A 3 21.07 -13.64 13.37
C PRO A 3 19.61 -13.18 13.43
N LYS A 4 19.30 -12.14 14.21
CA LYS A 4 17.92 -11.61 14.33
C LYS A 4 17.29 -11.28 12.97
N SER A 5 18.08 -10.77 12.02
CA SER A 5 17.65 -10.50 10.65
C SER A 5 17.23 -11.77 9.88
N ALA A 6 17.86 -12.91 10.16
CA ALA A 6 17.51 -14.18 9.54
C ALA A 6 16.20 -14.75 10.11
N LYS A 7 15.92 -14.58 11.41
CA LYS A 7 14.64 -15.01 12.00
C LYS A 7 13.43 -14.26 11.40
N LEU A 8 13.52 -12.93 11.31
CA LEU A 8 12.48 -12.10 10.68
C LEU A 8 12.25 -12.51 9.21
N LYS A 9 13.33 -12.77 8.47
CA LYS A 9 13.24 -13.21 7.07
C LYS A 9 12.47 -14.54 6.92
N HIS A 10 12.69 -15.52 7.79
CA HIS A 10 11.98 -16.81 7.73
C HIS A 10 10.48 -16.67 8.06
N TYR A 11 10.14 -15.85 9.08
CA TYR A 11 8.73 -15.56 9.43
C TYR A 11 7.96 -14.98 8.24
N LEU A 12 8.55 -14.01 7.56
CA LEU A 12 7.92 -13.32 6.42
C LEU A 12 7.78 -14.23 5.19
N ILE A 13 8.74 -15.15 4.96
CA ILE A 13 8.67 -16.15 3.87
C ILE A 13 7.53 -17.16 4.12
N PHE A 14 7.28 -17.55 5.36
CA PHE A 14 6.21 -18.50 5.70
C PHE A 14 4.82 -17.90 5.40
N ASN A 15 4.57 -16.66 5.82
CA ASN A 15 3.30 -15.97 5.52
C ASN A 15 3.08 -15.69 4.02
N LYS A 16 4.17 -15.53 3.26
CA LYS A 16 4.15 -15.33 1.80
C LYS A 16 3.60 -16.56 1.04
N LEU A 17 3.90 -17.77 1.50
CA LEU A 17 3.52 -19.02 0.81
C LEU A 17 2.00 -19.25 0.77
N ILE A 18 1.27 -18.64 1.69
CA ILE A 18 -0.19 -18.77 1.81
C ILE A 18 -0.93 -17.83 0.83
N HIS A 19 -0.30 -16.74 0.37
CA HIS A 19 -1.03 -15.62 -0.23
C HIS A 19 -0.93 -15.50 -1.77
N ASN A 20 -0.10 -16.31 -2.44
CA ASN A 20 0.45 -15.96 -3.76
C ASN A 20 -0.09 -16.74 -4.97
N LEU A 21 -1.34 -17.23 -4.95
CA LEU A 21 -1.81 -18.20 -5.94
C LEU A 21 -2.66 -17.69 -7.14
N GLN A 22 -3.08 -16.43 -7.30
CA GLN A 22 -4.13 -16.17 -8.35
C GLN A 22 -4.14 -14.90 -9.24
N GLU A 23 -3.45 -13.77 -9.01
CA GLU A 23 -4.07 -12.50 -9.50
C GLU A 23 -3.44 -11.76 -10.71
N THR A 24 -2.19 -11.99 -11.11
CA THR A 24 -1.47 -10.98 -11.92
C THR A 24 -1.69 -11.02 -13.44
N LYS A 25 -2.16 -12.12 -14.04
CA LYS A 25 -2.29 -12.21 -15.52
C LYS A 25 -3.65 -11.80 -16.08
N MET A 26 -4.71 -11.78 -15.27
CA MET A 26 -6.06 -11.45 -15.76
C MET A 26 -6.31 -9.94 -15.94
N PHE A 27 -5.64 -9.08 -15.17
CA PHE A 27 -5.94 -7.65 -15.18
C PHE A 27 -5.52 -6.95 -16.48
N TYR A 28 -4.33 -7.23 -17.01
CA TYR A 28 -3.84 -6.63 -18.27
C TYR A 28 -4.65 -7.07 -19.50
N PHE A 29 -5.16 -8.30 -19.48
CA PHE A 29 -6.00 -8.79 -20.56
C PHE A 29 -7.37 -8.08 -20.56
N LEU A 30 -7.92 -7.80 -19.38
CA LEU A 30 -9.21 -7.12 -19.23
C LEU A 30 -9.15 -5.64 -19.64
N THR A 31 -8.10 -4.92 -19.28
CA THR A 31 -7.92 -3.50 -19.67
C THR A 31 -7.74 -3.33 -21.18
N LEU A 32 -7.01 -4.23 -21.83
CA LEU A 32 -6.88 -4.24 -23.29
C LEU A 32 -8.23 -4.50 -24.00
N ILE A 33 -9.03 -5.44 -23.48
CA ILE A 33 -10.36 -5.73 -24.03
C ILE A 33 -11.28 -4.51 -23.88
N LEU A 34 -11.30 -3.86 -22.71
CA LEU A 34 -12.09 -2.65 -22.48
C LEU A 34 -11.70 -1.50 -23.43
N ALA A 35 -10.39 -1.31 -23.67
CA ALA A 35 -9.87 -0.34 -24.62
C ALA A 35 -10.41 -0.56 -26.04
N LEU A 36 -10.31 -1.80 -26.52
CA LEU A 36 -10.76 -2.18 -27.86
C LEU A 36 -12.28 -2.02 -28.00
N CYS A 37 -13.05 -2.39 -26.97
CA CYS A 37 -14.50 -2.20 -26.94
C CYS A 37 -14.89 -0.71 -27.03
N LEU A 38 -14.20 0.18 -26.29
CA LEU A 38 -14.46 1.62 -26.34
C LEU A 38 -14.13 2.23 -27.71
N CYS A 39 -13.01 1.85 -28.32
CA CYS A 39 -12.66 2.28 -29.67
C CYS A 39 -13.71 1.82 -30.70
N TYR A 40 -14.16 0.56 -30.60
CA TYR A 40 -15.20 0.03 -31.48
C TYR A 40 -16.54 0.75 -31.32
N LEU A 41 -16.94 1.05 -30.08
CA LEU A 41 -18.16 1.81 -29.79
C LEU A 41 -18.10 3.23 -30.39
N LEU A 42 -16.95 3.90 -30.27
CA LEU A 42 -16.70 5.22 -30.86
C LEU A 42 -16.84 5.20 -32.39
N ILE A 43 -16.30 4.18 -33.05
CA ILE A 43 -16.44 3.99 -34.50
C ILE A 43 -17.92 3.84 -34.88
N ILE A 44 -18.69 3.03 -34.14
CA ILE A 44 -20.13 2.86 -34.39
C ILE A 44 -20.90 4.16 -34.19
N ILE A 45 -20.61 4.90 -33.13
CA ILE A 45 -21.28 6.18 -32.83
C ILE A 45 -21.01 7.18 -33.96
N VAL A 46 -19.76 7.28 -34.41
CA VAL A 46 -19.36 8.16 -35.52
C VAL A 46 -20.03 7.75 -36.84
N ASP A 47 -20.05 6.45 -37.15
CA ASP A 47 -20.73 5.92 -38.35
C ASP A 47 -22.24 6.21 -38.32
N LYS A 48 -22.89 6.04 -37.15
CA LYS A 48 -24.30 6.39 -36.99
C LYS A 48 -24.56 7.89 -37.12
N LEU A 49 -23.74 8.72 -36.49
CA LEU A 49 -23.89 10.18 -36.53
C LEU A 49 -23.69 10.72 -37.96
N THR A 50 -22.69 10.25 -38.69
CA THR A 50 -22.41 10.67 -40.07
C THR A 50 -23.52 10.26 -41.05
N LYS A 51 -24.25 9.19 -40.74
CA LYS A 51 -25.42 8.73 -41.52
C LYS A 51 -26.74 9.44 -41.16
N THR A 52 -26.76 10.34 -40.17
CA THR A 52 -27.98 11.12 -39.87
C THR A 52 -28.21 12.19 -40.93
N LYS A 53 -29.45 12.29 -41.44
CA LYS A 53 -29.88 13.27 -42.47
C LYS A 53 -29.34 14.71 -42.26
N PRO A 54 -29.41 15.32 -41.06
CA PRO A 54 -28.90 16.69 -40.87
C PRO A 54 -27.38 16.80 -41.09
N ILE A 55 -26.60 15.86 -40.57
CA ILE A 55 -25.13 15.85 -40.72
C ILE A 55 -24.73 15.54 -42.16
N GLN A 56 -25.41 14.59 -42.80
CA GLN A 56 -25.16 14.21 -44.18
C GLN A 56 -25.41 15.37 -45.16
N SER A 57 -26.46 16.18 -44.92
CA SER A 57 -26.73 17.38 -45.72
C SER A 57 -25.71 18.51 -45.52
N LEU A 58 -25.13 18.63 -44.32
CA LEU A 58 -24.04 19.56 -44.04
C LEU A 58 -22.72 19.11 -44.69
N LEU A 59 -22.42 17.81 -44.65
CA LEU A 59 -21.22 17.22 -45.25
C LEU A 59 -21.24 17.28 -46.80
N ASN A 60 -22.42 17.11 -47.41
CA ASN A 60 -22.58 17.19 -48.87
C ASN A 60 -22.51 18.64 -49.41
N ARG A 61 -22.71 19.65 -48.55
CA ARG A 61 -22.66 21.07 -48.94
C ARG A 61 -21.23 21.61 -49.06
N ASP A 62 -20.29 21.09 -48.25
CA ASP A 62 -18.89 21.44 -48.35
C ASP A 62 -18.00 20.20 -48.15
N PRO A 63 -17.40 19.67 -49.22
CA PRO A 63 -16.53 18.51 -49.13
C PRO A 63 -15.29 18.77 -48.25
N LYS A 64 -14.85 20.03 -48.06
CA LYS A 64 -13.75 20.36 -47.13
C LYS A 64 -14.15 20.15 -45.67
N MET A 65 -15.41 20.41 -45.31
CA MET A 65 -15.96 20.14 -43.98
C MET A 65 -15.98 18.64 -43.67
N SER A 66 -16.25 17.79 -44.67
CA SER A 66 -16.21 16.33 -44.50
C SER A 66 -14.82 15.80 -44.18
N GLY A 67 -13.79 16.31 -44.89
CA GLY A 67 -12.40 15.96 -44.60
C GLY A 67 -11.94 16.43 -43.23
N LEU A 68 -12.42 17.59 -42.76
CA LEU A 68 -12.07 18.15 -41.45
C LEU A 68 -12.71 17.35 -40.29
N VAL A 69 -13.98 16.97 -40.42
CA VAL A 69 -14.67 16.15 -39.41
C VAL A 69 -14.02 14.78 -39.29
N ILE A 70 -13.73 14.10 -40.41
CA ILE A 70 -13.05 12.79 -40.41
C ILE A 70 -11.66 12.90 -39.77
N LYS A 71 -10.88 13.94 -40.12
CA LYS A 71 -9.55 14.16 -39.52
C LYS A 71 -9.61 14.40 -38.01
N ASN A 72 -10.53 15.23 -37.55
CA ASN A 72 -10.67 15.54 -36.12
C ASN A 72 -11.18 14.34 -35.32
N THR A 73 -12.11 13.56 -35.88
CA THR A 73 -12.61 12.34 -35.24
C THR A 73 -11.54 11.25 -35.19
N ALA A 74 -10.79 11.05 -36.27
CA ALA A 74 -9.64 10.12 -36.27
C ALA A 74 -8.57 10.56 -35.26
N GLY A 75 -8.28 11.86 -35.17
CA GLY A 75 -7.37 12.42 -34.18
C GLY A 75 -7.82 12.16 -32.74
N LEU A 76 -9.10 12.37 -32.44
CA LEU A 76 -9.68 12.08 -31.12
C LEU A 76 -9.60 10.60 -30.74
N VAL A 77 -9.90 9.70 -31.69
CA VAL A 77 -9.79 8.25 -31.46
C VAL A 77 -8.34 7.83 -31.21
N ILE A 78 -7.38 8.40 -31.95
CA ILE A 78 -5.95 8.15 -31.73
C ILE A 78 -5.51 8.66 -30.36
N ILE A 79 -5.92 9.86 -29.96
CA ILE A 79 -5.59 10.42 -28.63
C ILE A 79 -6.19 9.55 -27.52
N LEU A 80 -7.45 9.11 -27.65
CA LEU A 80 -8.08 8.21 -26.68
C LEU A 80 -7.36 6.87 -26.62
N PHE A 81 -7.02 6.30 -27.78
CA PHE A 81 -6.27 5.05 -27.85
C PHE A 81 -4.90 5.18 -27.20
N LEU A 82 -4.17 6.27 -27.44
CA LEU A 82 -2.89 6.55 -26.79
C LEU A 82 -3.07 6.72 -25.28
N PHE A 83 -4.10 7.43 -24.83
CA PHE A 83 -4.38 7.59 -23.40
C PHE A 83 -4.67 6.24 -22.73
N VAL A 84 -5.45 5.37 -23.37
CA VAL A 84 -5.76 4.03 -22.86
C VAL A 84 -4.58 3.06 -22.99
N ALA A 85 -3.76 3.18 -24.04
CA ALA A 85 -2.55 2.37 -24.22
C ALA A 85 -1.42 2.77 -23.26
N VAL A 86 -1.36 4.04 -22.85
CA VAL A 86 -0.39 4.57 -21.89
C VAL A 86 -0.90 4.50 -20.45
N SER A 87 -2.22 4.37 -20.24
CA SER A 87 -2.84 4.19 -18.92
C SER A 87 -2.24 3.04 -18.08
N PRO A 88 -1.92 1.85 -18.61
CA PRO A 88 -1.26 0.79 -17.87
C PRO A 88 0.15 1.15 -17.38
N ILE A 89 0.70 2.25 -17.90
CA ILE A 89 2.05 2.71 -17.63
C ILE A 89 2.06 3.85 -16.61
N TYR A 90 0.91 4.45 -16.31
CA TYR A 90 0.74 5.53 -15.36
C TYR A 90 -0.08 5.05 -14.16
N PHE A 91 0.45 5.25 -12.95
CA PHE A 91 -0.24 4.91 -11.72
C PHE A 91 -0.46 6.13 -10.86
N GLU A 92 -1.67 6.26 -10.30
CA GLU A 92 -2.04 7.28 -9.34
C GLU A 92 -2.60 6.60 -8.08
N TYR A 93 -2.16 7.04 -6.91
CA TYR A 93 -2.60 6.46 -5.65
C TYR A 93 -3.90 7.08 -5.17
N THR A 94 -4.76 6.26 -4.56
CA THR A 94 -6.08 6.64 -4.00
C THR A 94 -6.02 7.75 -2.95
N ASN A 95 -4.87 7.94 -2.29
CA ASN A 95 -4.60 9.01 -1.32
C ASN A 95 -3.54 10.00 -1.82
N SER A 96 -3.69 10.43 -3.08
CA SER A 96 -2.69 11.19 -3.82
C SER A 96 -2.18 12.46 -3.10
N PHE A 97 -3.03 13.20 -2.41
CA PHE A 97 -2.60 14.46 -1.78
C PHE A 97 -1.69 14.30 -0.55
N ASP A 98 -1.70 13.14 0.12
CA ASP A 98 -0.89 12.87 1.32
C ASP A 98 0.12 11.72 1.14
N SER A 99 0.06 11.02 0.00
CA SER A 99 0.99 9.95 -0.34
C SER A 99 2.36 10.50 -0.74
N LYS A 100 3.42 9.96 -0.15
CA LYS A 100 4.78 10.11 -0.68
C LYS A 100 5.11 8.83 -1.44
N ILE A 101 5.84 8.90 -2.54
CA ILE A 101 6.26 7.69 -3.27
C ILE A 101 7.77 7.57 -3.17
N VAL A 102 8.26 6.38 -2.84
CA VAL A 102 9.69 6.07 -2.90
C VAL A 102 9.98 5.37 -4.22
N LEU A 103 10.88 5.93 -5.01
CA LEU A 103 11.34 5.38 -6.28
C LEU A 103 12.76 4.87 -6.14
N TYR A 104 13.08 3.79 -6.84
CA TYR A 104 14.44 3.27 -6.94
C TYR A 104 15.00 3.51 -8.34
N SER A 105 16.14 4.19 -8.43
CA SER A 105 16.89 4.31 -9.68
C SER A 105 17.64 3.02 -10.02
N SER A 106 18.16 2.94 -11.24
CA SER A 106 18.87 1.76 -11.78
C SER A 106 20.12 1.34 -10.99
N ASP A 107 20.72 2.27 -10.25
CA ASP A 107 21.84 2.06 -9.34
C ASP A 107 21.39 1.63 -7.93
N GLY A 108 20.08 1.46 -7.70
CA GLY A 108 19.49 1.06 -6.42
C GLY A 108 19.32 2.21 -5.41
N LYS A 109 19.54 3.46 -5.82
CA LYS A 109 19.35 4.62 -4.95
C LYS A 109 17.86 4.95 -4.81
N ALA A 110 17.40 5.08 -3.56
CA ALA A 110 16.03 5.49 -3.26
C ALA A 110 15.88 7.02 -3.24
N THR A 111 14.81 7.52 -3.86
CA THR A 111 14.42 8.93 -3.88
C THR A 111 12.93 9.09 -3.55
N ILE A 112 12.52 10.28 -3.09
CA ILE A 112 11.11 10.61 -2.88
C ILE A 112 10.59 11.32 -4.12
N HIS A 113 9.52 10.80 -4.72
CA HIS A 113 8.79 11.45 -5.79
C HIS A 113 7.82 12.48 -5.21
N GLY A 114 7.86 13.70 -5.75
CA GLY A 114 7.07 14.83 -5.25
C GLY A 114 5.63 14.87 -5.76
N TRP A 115 5.25 13.94 -6.63
CA TRP A 115 3.93 13.90 -7.25
C TRP A 115 3.29 12.52 -7.02
N PRO A 116 1.97 12.44 -6.81
CA PRO A 116 1.31 11.22 -6.35
C PRO A 116 0.95 10.21 -7.42
N GLY A 117 1.44 10.44 -8.64
CA GLY A 117 1.52 9.41 -9.65
C GLY A 117 2.95 9.11 -10.05
N VAL A 118 3.16 7.93 -10.62
CA VAL A 118 4.45 7.51 -11.18
C VAL A 118 4.22 6.72 -12.46
N PHE A 119 5.13 6.90 -13.42
CA PHE A 119 5.16 6.03 -14.58
C PHE A 119 5.99 4.77 -14.28
N CYS A 120 5.51 3.60 -14.70
CA CYS A 120 6.15 2.30 -14.42
C CYS A 120 7.60 2.26 -14.92
N TRP A 121 7.88 2.93 -16.04
CA TRP A 121 9.21 2.97 -16.66
C TRP A 121 10.23 3.76 -15.83
N GLU A 122 9.80 4.66 -14.92
CA GLU A 122 10.70 5.53 -14.16
C GLU A 122 11.47 4.78 -13.07
N SER A 123 11.02 3.58 -12.72
CA SER A 123 11.54 2.85 -11.56
C SER A 123 11.77 1.35 -11.79
N LYS A 124 11.71 0.87 -13.05
CA LYS A 124 11.80 -0.57 -13.38
C LYS A 124 10.99 -1.44 -12.41
N ASP A 125 9.74 -1.04 -12.16
CA ASP A 125 8.79 -1.71 -11.26
C ASP A 125 9.13 -1.68 -9.76
N ARG A 126 10.11 -0.88 -9.33
CA ARG A 126 10.54 -0.76 -7.93
C ARG A 126 10.15 0.59 -7.33
N PHE A 127 8.92 0.65 -6.87
CA PHE A 127 8.37 1.82 -6.21
C PHE A 127 7.40 1.45 -5.10
N TYR A 128 7.37 2.29 -4.05
CA TYR A 128 6.50 2.07 -2.89
C TYR A 128 5.72 3.33 -2.56
N ASN A 129 4.40 3.18 -2.43
CA ASN A 129 3.59 4.20 -1.79
C ASN A 129 3.96 4.27 -0.31
N VAL A 130 4.10 5.46 0.26
CA VAL A 130 4.25 5.65 1.70
C VAL A 130 2.86 5.89 2.24
N MET A 131 2.32 4.88 2.92
CA MET A 131 1.06 5.07 3.64
C MET A 131 1.23 6.11 4.75
N GLY A 132 0.15 6.83 5.03
CA GLY A 132 0.05 7.68 6.20
C GLY A 132 0.10 6.88 7.51
N THR A 133 -0.48 7.44 8.56
CA THR A 133 -0.48 6.75 9.86
C THR A 133 -1.41 5.53 9.83
N MET A 134 -0.85 4.34 10.04
CA MET A 134 -1.59 3.08 10.13
C MET A 134 -1.96 2.81 11.57
N ARG A 135 -3.19 2.37 11.84
CA ARG A 135 -3.66 2.04 13.20
C ARG A 135 -3.84 0.54 13.36
N TYR A 136 -3.23 -0.01 14.41
CA TYR A 136 -3.31 -1.43 14.73
C TYR A 136 -3.84 -1.66 16.14
N SER A 137 -4.35 -2.86 16.38
CA SER A 137 -4.66 -3.36 17.71
C SER A 137 -3.94 -4.68 17.91
N HIS A 138 -3.29 -4.82 19.06
CA HIS A 138 -2.62 -6.04 19.47
C HIS A 138 -3.21 -6.53 20.77
N ALA A 139 -3.24 -7.84 20.94
CA ALA A 139 -3.65 -8.42 22.20
C ALA A 139 -2.79 -9.62 22.54
N PHE A 140 -2.40 -9.71 23.81
CA PHE A 140 -1.56 -10.79 24.30
C PHE A 140 -1.90 -11.17 25.72
N GLN A 141 -1.46 -12.35 26.12
CA GLN A 141 -1.67 -12.89 27.46
C GLN A 141 -0.30 -13.16 28.08
N PRO A 142 0.18 -12.28 28.96
CA PRO A 142 1.45 -12.51 29.63
C PRO A 142 1.38 -13.75 30.53
N ILE A 143 2.45 -14.54 30.53
CA ILE A 143 2.57 -15.71 31.41
C ILE A 143 2.71 -15.22 32.85
N SER A 144 1.75 -15.57 33.71
CA SER A 144 1.67 -15.16 35.11
C SER A 144 1.21 -16.31 35.99
N GLU A 145 1.71 -16.36 37.23
CA GLU A 145 1.29 -17.30 38.27
C GLU A 145 -0.09 -16.92 38.86
N ASN A 146 -0.63 -15.74 38.51
CA ASN A 146 -1.92 -15.29 39.00
C ASN A 146 -3.09 -15.91 38.18
N PRO A 147 -4.01 -16.67 38.80
CA PRO A 147 -5.09 -17.36 38.09
C PRO A 147 -6.15 -16.43 37.48
N LYS A 148 -6.15 -15.13 37.80
CA LYS A 148 -7.03 -14.12 37.18
C LYS A 148 -6.44 -13.57 35.87
N LEU A 149 -5.88 -14.45 35.02
CA LEU A 149 -5.26 -14.07 33.75
C LEU A 149 -6.25 -13.26 32.90
N ARG A 150 -5.86 -12.03 32.58
CA ARG A 150 -6.59 -11.10 31.72
C ARG A 150 -5.78 -10.92 30.45
N LYS A 151 -6.44 -10.94 29.30
CA LYS A 151 -5.81 -10.66 28.01
C LYS A 151 -5.63 -9.15 27.90
N TYR A 152 -4.39 -8.70 27.73
CA TYR A 152 -4.07 -7.29 27.52
C TYR A 152 -4.35 -6.96 26.06
N ARG A 153 -5.22 -5.99 25.81
CA ARG A 153 -5.43 -5.43 24.46
C ARG A 153 -5.01 -3.98 24.45
N TYR A 154 -4.28 -3.56 23.43
CA TYR A 154 -3.94 -2.16 23.22
C TYR A 154 -4.01 -1.80 21.75
N SER A 155 -4.03 -0.50 21.48
CA SER A 155 -3.94 0.03 20.12
C SER A 155 -2.77 0.98 20.00
N PHE A 156 -2.21 1.04 18.79
CA PHE A 156 -1.10 1.91 18.47
C PHE A 156 -1.19 2.36 17.02
N SER A 157 -0.46 3.42 16.74
CA SER A 157 -0.33 4.02 15.43
C SER A 157 1.10 3.91 14.97
N VAL A 158 1.31 3.53 13.71
CA VAL A 158 2.62 3.41 13.07
C VAL A 158 2.70 4.42 11.94
N ALA A 159 3.76 5.22 11.95
CA ALA A 159 4.06 6.18 10.89
C ALA A 159 5.47 5.93 10.35
N ILE A 160 5.59 5.87 9.02
CA ILE A 160 6.90 5.82 8.34
C ILE A 160 7.38 7.26 8.18
N THR A 161 8.26 7.70 9.09
CA THR A 161 8.76 9.09 9.15
C THR A 161 9.97 9.32 8.25
N ASN A 162 10.78 8.28 8.01
CA ASN A 162 11.85 8.30 7.00
C ASN A 162 11.70 7.12 6.02
N PRO A 163 10.92 7.32 4.94
CA PRO A 163 10.64 6.27 3.96
C PRO A 163 11.89 5.68 3.32
N ILE A 164 12.88 6.50 2.98
CA ILE A 164 14.10 6.04 2.31
C ILE A 164 14.83 5.00 3.18
N VAL A 165 15.01 5.31 4.48
CA VAL A 165 15.67 4.39 5.42
C VAL A 165 14.86 3.12 5.60
N PHE A 166 13.55 3.26 5.78
CA PHE A 166 12.65 2.12 5.96
C PHE A 166 12.69 1.17 4.75
N TYR A 167 12.40 1.69 3.55
CA TYR A 167 12.36 0.86 2.36
C TYR A 167 13.73 0.31 2.03
N ASN A 168 14.84 1.04 2.14
CA ASN A 168 16.17 0.45 1.91
C ASN A 168 16.51 -0.73 2.83
N LYS A 169 16.06 -0.68 4.09
CA LYS A 169 16.28 -1.79 5.04
C LYS A 169 15.45 -3.01 4.69
N TYR A 170 14.20 -2.80 4.28
CA TYR A 170 13.23 -3.87 4.10
C TYR A 170 13.02 -4.26 2.61
N ASP A 171 13.59 -3.53 1.65
CA ASP A 171 13.38 -3.66 0.19
C ASP A 171 13.53 -5.09 -0.33
N LYS A 172 14.54 -5.84 0.12
CA LYS A 172 14.75 -7.26 -0.29
C LYS A 172 13.66 -8.23 0.19
N ILE A 173 12.87 -7.82 1.18
CA ILE A 173 11.68 -8.53 1.64
C ILE A 173 10.48 -8.10 0.78
N ILE A 174 10.49 -6.86 0.29
CA ILE A 174 9.40 -6.22 -0.44
C ILE A 174 9.40 -6.60 -1.94
N ASP A 175 10.58 -6.79 -2.53
CA ASP A 175 10.82 -7.17 -3.94
C ASP A 175 10.08 -8.46 -4.39
N SER A 176 9.56 -9.24 -3.43
CA SER A 176 8.84 -10.47 -3.74
C SER A 176 7.31 -10.39 -3.64
N CYS A 177 6.79 -9.19 -3.36
CA CYS A 177 5.35 -8.92 -3.21
C CYS A 177 4.74 -8.03 -4.28
N THR A 178 5.53 -7.33 -5.11
CA THR A 178 4.98 -6.23 -5.92
C THR A 178 5.74 -6.01 -7.22
N THR A 179 5.33 -6.69 -8.29
CA THR A 179 5.35 -6.08 -9.64
C THR A 179 4.12 -5.19 -9.86
N GLN A 180 3.24 -5.05 -8.86
CA GLN A 180 2.03 -4.23 -8.88
C GLN A 180 1.77 -3.66 -7.48
N ALA A 181 2.47 -2.58 -7.12
CA ALA A 181 2.23 -1.82 -5.88
C ALA A 181 0.85 -1.10 -5.86
N VAL A 182 0.04 -1.27 -6.91
CA VAL A 182 -1.26 -0.61 -7.12
C VAL A 182 -2.40 -1.35 -6.44
N LEU A 183 -2.28 -2.65 -6.17
CA LEU A 183 -3.42 -3.48 -5.77
C LEU A 183 -3.55 -3.79 -4.29
N ASN A 184 -2.66 -3.33 -3.39
CA ASN A 184 -2.73 -3.81 -2.01
C ASN A 184 -2.08 -2.87 -0.98
N GLU A 185 -2.70 -1.72 -0.72
CA GLU A 185 -2.54 -1.03 0.57
C GLU A 185 -2.62 -2.04 1.74
N SER A 186 -3.53 -3.01 1.64
CA SER A 186 -3.66 -4.12 2.59
C SER A 186 -2.41 -4.99 2.74
N LYS A 187 -1.66 -5.30 1.66
CA LYS A 187 -0.42 -6.09 1.76
C LYS A 187 0.71 -5.28 2.37
N GLN A 188 0.77 -3.99 2.06
CA GLN A 188 1.76 -3.10 2.66
C GLN A 188 1.48 -2.91 4.16
N GLN A 189 0.22 -2.69 4.54
CA GLN A 189 -0.18 -2.68 5.96
C GLN A 189 0.12 -4.01 6.64
N ALA A 190 -0.22 -5.14 6.01
CA ALA A 190 0.09 -6.46 6.55
C ALA A 190 1.60 -6.68 6.72
N MET A 191 2.43 -6.18 5.80
CA MET A 191 3.88 -6.24 5.91
C MET A 191 4.39 -5.40 7.09
N VAL A 192 3.96 -4.15 7.19
CA VAL A 192 4.34 -3.27 8.31
C VAL A 192 3.88 -3.91 9.63
N TRP A 193 2.65 -4.43 9.68
CA TRP A 193 2.13 -5.18 10.81
C TRP A 193 3.02 -6.36 11.16
N ASN A 194 3.38 -7.24 10.22
CA ASN A 194 4.21 -8.42 10.50
C ASN A 194 5.58 -8.06 11.10
N ILE A 195 6.19 -6.95 10.65
CA ILE A 195 7.45 -6.47 11.23
C ILE A 195 7.22 -5.98 12.66
N VAL A 196 6.18 -5.19 12.89
CA VAL A 196 5.86 -4.67 14.23
C VAL A 196 5.48 -5.80 15.18
N GLU A 197 4.59 -6.70 14.76
CA GLU A 197 4.14 -7.88 15.49
C GLU A 197 5.30 -8.74 15.96
N TYR A 198 6.31 -9.00 15.10
CA TYR A 198 7.52 -9.71 15.52
C TYR A 198 8.20 -9.06 16.74
N TYR A 199 8.34 -7.74 16.75
CA TYR A 199 8.96 -7.03 17.87
C TYR A 199 8.03 -6.85 19.07
N LEU A 200 6.71 -6.90 18.88
CA LEU A 200 5.76 -7.01 19.98
C LEU A 200 5.88 -8.36 20.68
N TYR A 201 6.07 -9.46 19.93
CA TYR A 201 6.39 -10.76 20.55
C TYR A 201 7.71 -10.72 21.35
N GLU A 202 8.77 -10.09 20.82
CA GLU A 202 10.01 -9.91 21.59
C GLU A 202 9.80 -9.03 22.84
N PHE A 203 8.91 -8.03 22.77
CA PHE A 203 8.54 -7.21 23.93
C PHE A 203 7.83 -8.04 25.00
N GLU A 204 6.89 -8.89 24.60
CA GLU A 204 6.12 -9.75 25.52
C GLU A 204 7.02 -10.75 26.24
N GLU A 205 7.92 -11.40 25.51
CA GLU A 205 8.90 -12.33 26.08
C GLU A 205 9.77 -11.63 27.14
N LYS A 206 10.15 -10.37 26.88
CA LYS A 206 11.08 -9.62 27.73
C LYS A 206 10.42 -8.94 28.92
N PHE A 207 9.25 -8.32 28.73
CA PHE A 207 8.60 -7.45 29.73
C PHE A 207 7.27 -8.02 30.25
N GLY A 208 6.88 -9.23 29.84
CA GLY A 208 5.60 -9.83 30.24
C GLY A 208 5.36 -9.80 31.75
N LYS A 209 6.39 -10.07 32.57
CA LYS A 209 6.30 -10.01 34.04
C LYS A 209 6.04 -8.61 34.59
N ASP A 210 6.65 -7.59 33.99
CA ASP A 210 6.46 -6.20 34.40
C ASP A 210 5.06 -5.69 34.01
N VAL A 211 4.57 -6.11 32.82
CA VAL A 211 3.24 -5.75 32.35
C VAL A 211 2.15 -6.33 33.24
N VAL A 212 2.32 -7.54 33.77
CA VAL A 212 1.35 -8.18 34.67
C VAL A 212 1.05 -7.34 35.92
N GLN A 213 2.00 -6.51 36.36
CA GLN A 213 1.81 -5.62 37.50
C GLN A 213 0.87 -4.44 37.20
N LEU A 214 0.52 -4.21 35.92
CA LEU A 214 -0.33 -3.11 35.45
C LEU A 214 -1.80 -3.54 35.38
N TYR A 215 -2.38 -3.88 36.53
CA TYR A 215 -3.69 -4.54 36.63
C TYR A 215 -4.91 -3.60 36.54
N ASN A 216 -4.73 -2.27 36.58
CA ASN A 216 -5.83 -1.31 36.53
C ASN A 216 -5.74 -0.42 35.27
N PRO A 217 -6.49 -0.74 34.20
CA PRO A 217 -6.49 0.05 32.97
C PRO A 217 -7.16 1.42 33.12
N LYS A 218 -7.91 1.68 34.21
CA LYS A 218 -8.46 3.03 34.48
C LYS A 218 -7.46 3.94 35.19
N SER A 219 -6.34 3.41 35.69
CA SER A 219 -5.30 4.21 36.33
C SER A 219 -4.46 4.93 35.29
N LEU A 220 -4.49 6.27 35.30
CA LEU A 220 -3.64 7.09 34.44
C LEU A 220 -2.15 6.84 34.66
N VAL A 221 -1.75 6.51 35.89
CA VAL A 221 -0.36 6.18 36.23
C VAL A 221 0.07 4.90 35.53
N MET A 222 -0.76 3.85 35.59
CA MET A 222 -0.45 2.57 34.93
C MET A 222 -0.50 2.68 33.40
N GLN A 223 -1.42 3.48 32.84
CA GLN A 223 -1.45 3.77 31.41
C GLN A 223 -0.15 4.44 30.96
N LYS A 224 0.34 5.44 31.70
CA LYS A 224 1.62 6.11 31.41
C LYS A 224 2.81 5.15 31.56
N GLN A 225 2.80 4.26 32.56
CA GLN A 225 3.85 3.26 32.74
C GLN A 225 3.89 2.27 31.59
N PHE A 226 2.74 1.70 31.19
CA PHE A 226 2.63 0.80 30.05
C PHE A 226 3.12 1.46 28.77
N LYS A 227 2.61 2.67 28.49
CA LYS A 227 3.01 3.48 27.34
C LYS A 227 4.52 3.70 27.30
N LYS A 228 5.12 4.12 28.42
CA LYS A 228 6.56 4.36 28.52
C LYS A 228 7.39 3.10 28.28
N LEU A 229 7.01 1.97 28.88
CA LEU A 229 7.70 0.68 28.69
C LEU A 229 7.74 0.30 27.22
N LEU A 230 6.57 0.33 26.58
CA LEU A 230 6.39 -0.12 25.22
C LEU A 230 7.00 0.85 24.21
N GLU A 231 6.75 2.15 24.33
CA GLU A 231 7.35 3.18 23.46
C GLU A 231 8.87 3.20 23.55
N THR A 232 9.44 3.10 24.75
CA THR A 232 10.90 3.13 24.93
C THR A 232 11.54 1.92 24.26
N TYR A 233 10.94 0.73 24.39
CA TYR A 233 11.46 -0.48 23.76
C TYR A 233 11.29 -0.47 22.24
N ILE A 234 10.07 -0.25 21.77
CA ILE A 234 9.71 -0.32 20.36
C ILE A 234 10.34 0.82 19.57
N ASN A 235 10.24 2.07 20.03
CA ASN A 235 10.83 3.19 19.27
C ASN A 235 12.36 3.16 19.28
N LYS A 236 13.02 2.55 20.27
CA LYS A 236 14.47 2.31 20.20
C LYS A 236 14.86 1.42 19.02
N ILE A 237 14.00 0.47 18.65
CA ILE A 237 14.21 -0.43 17.52
C ILE A 237 13.83 0.26 16.20
N PHE A 238 12.69 0.94 16.18
CA PHE A 238 12.09 1.46 14.94
C PHE A 238 12.59 2.85 14.53
N SER A 239 13.10 3.66 15.45
CA SER A 239 13.64 4.99 15.12
C SER A 239 14.83 4.93 14.15
N THR A 240 15.69 3.92 14.28
CA THR A 240 16.79 3.68 13.33
C THR A 240 16.30 3.22 11.96
N ASP A 241 15.06 2.77 11.89
CA ASP A 241 14.43 2.21 10.69
C ASP A 241 13.52 3.23 9.99
N GLY A 242 13.49 4.47 10.47
CA GLY A 242 12.61 5.50 9.91
C GLY A 242 11.13 5.30 10.24
N VAL A 243 10.82 4.62 11.35
CA VAL A 243 9.45 4.34 11.79
C VAL A 243 9.24 4.90 13.19
N THR A 244 8.04 5.45 13.42
CA THR A 244 7.60 5.92 14.74
C THR A 244 6.32 5.20 15.12
N ILE A 245 6.28 4.69 16.35
CA ILE A 245 5.13 4.00 16.91
C ILE A 245 4.62 4.77 18.12
N THR A 246 3.36 5.18 18.05
CA THR A 246 2.67 5.96 19.08
C THR A 246 1.59 5.11 19.71
N PHE A 247 1.65 4.95 21.03
CA PHE A 247 0.67 4.15 21.77
C PHE A 247 -0.47 5.00 22.32
N HIS A 248 -1.66 4.41 22.25
CA HIS A 248 -2.88 4.95 22.82
C HIS A 248 -3.03 4.40 24.25
N ASN A 249 -4.11 3.70 24.54
CA ASN A 249 -4.36 3.09 25.85
C ASN A 249 -4.40 1.56 25.76
N PHE A 250 -4.11 0.90 26.88
CA PHE A 250 -4.37 -0.54 27.04
C PHE A 250 -5.69 -0.79 27.79
N ASN A 251 -6.26 -1.97 27.59
CA ASN A 251 -7.43 -2.47 28.30
C ASN A 251 -7.21 -3.95 28.66
N LEU A 252 -8.02 -4.45 29.60
CA LEU A 252 -7.99 -5.83 30.04
C LEU A 252 -9.28 -6.54 29.60
N GLU A 253 -9.13 -7.61 28.82
CA GLU A 253 -10.23 -8.48 28.42
C GLU A 253 -10.34 -9.66 29.40
N MET A 254 -11.58 -9.98 29.77
CA MET A 254 -11.88 -11.20 30.52
C MET A 254 -11.75 -12.40 29.58
N LEU A 255 -11.10 -13.47 30.04
CA LEU A 255 -11.15 -14.76 29.34
C LEU A 255 -12.58 -15.28 29.47
N GLN A 256 -13.26 -15.49 28.33
CA GLN A 256 -14.56 -16.16 28.26
C GLN A 256 -14.37 -17.67 28.39
#